data_AF-A0AAQ3JHH8-F1
#
_entry.id   AF-A0AAQ3JHH8-F1
#
_cell.length_a   1.000
_cell.length_b   1.000
_cell.length_c   1.000
_cell.angle_alpha   90.00
_cell.angle_beta   90.00
_cell.angle_gamma   90.00
#
_symmetry.space_group_name_H-M   'P 1'
#
loop_
_entity.id
_entity.type
_entity.pdbx_description
1 polymer ?
#
loop_
_entity_poly.entity_id
_entity_poly.type
_entity_poly.pdbx_seq_one_letter_code
_entity_poly.pdbx_strand_id
1 'polypeptide(L)'
;MFFNKKIMQEMFGNELSLAAVGEIDAVEFLTAIKTVHFIMQNIVAEKMLNIVEVEQVEKEASAFDDYDRENGYEDEDEQPEENQWKVCGEIVDRVVKIAIRLLKNSYSQCMKENIVTLLDYLKFELDTINENQ
;
A
#
# COMPACT_ATOMS: atom_id res chain seq x y z
N MET A 1 -7.83 26.26 -19.09
CA MET A 1 -7.73 26.16 -17.62
C MET A 1 -8.86 25.37 -16.96
N PHE A 2 -10.12 25.45 -17.44
CA PHE A 2 -11.26 24.73 -16.83
C PHE A 2 -11.11 23.19 -16.83
N PHE A 3 -10.58 22.61 -17.91
CA PHE A 3 -10.37 21.17 -18.04
C PHE A 3 -9.42 20.60 -16.95
N ASN A 4 -8.25 21.22 -16.75
CA ASN A 4 -7.30 20.80 -15.72
C ASN A 4 -7.89 20.90 -14.30
N LYS A 5 -8.70 21.95 -14.03
CA LYS A 5 -9.40 22.11 -12.75
C LYS A 5 -10.45 21.03 -12.54
N LYS A 6 -11.13 20.60 -13.61
CA LYS A 6 -12.13 19.53 -13.53
C LYS A 6 -11.49 18.15 -13.31
N ILE A 7 -10.36 17.88 -13.97
CA ILE A 7 -9.56 16.67 -13.69
C ILE A 7 -9.13 16.64 -12.22
N MET A 8 -8.55 17.73 -11.71
CA MET A 8 -8.15 17.78 -10.29
C MET A 8 -9.34 17.65 -9.34
N GLN A 9 -10.48 18.28 -9.66
CA GLN A 9 -11.70 18.14 -8.86
C GLN A 9 -12.17 16.68 -8.78
N GLU A 10 -12.12 15.95 -9.90
CA GLU A 10 -12.44 14.53 -9.96
C GLU A 10 -11.46 13.68 -9.14
N MET A 11 -10.16 13.99 -9.17
CA MET A 11 -9.15 13.33 -8.32
C MET A 11 -9.43 13.48 -6.81
N PHE A 12 -10.10 14.55 -6.39
CA PHE A 12 -10.55 14.76 -5.00
C PHE A 12 -11.96 14.21 -4.73
N GLY A 13 -12.50 13.33 -5.58
CA GLY A 13 -13.85 12.77 -5.39
C GLY A 13 -14.95 13.83 -5.47
N ASN A 14 -14.69 14.97 -6.11
CA ASN A 14 -15.56 16.14 -6.16
C ASN A 14 -15.85 16.81 -4.79
N GLU A 15 -15.05 16.53 -3.76
CA GLU A 15 -15.21 17.14 -2.43
C GLU A 15 -14.84 18.64 -2.43
N LEU A 16 -13.94 19.05 -3.33
CA LEU A 16 -13.50 20.44 -3.48
C LEU A 16 -14.26 21.15 -4.60
N SER A 17 -14.55 22.44 -4.41
CA SER A 17 -15.12 23.28 -5.47
C SER A 17 -14.07 23.62 -6.54
N LEU A 18 -14.50 23.91 -7.77
CA LEU A 18 -13.61 24.37 -8.85
C LEU A 18 -12.83 25.65 -8.52
N ALA A 19 -13.39 26.49 -7.64
CA ALA A 19 -12.71 27.68 -7.14
C ALA A 19 -11.56 27.29 -6.20
N ALA A 20 -11.82 26.41 -5.23
CA ALA A 20 -10.80 25.90 -4.32
C ALA A 20 -9.69 25.14 -5.05
N VAL A 21 -10.05 24.26 -5.99
CA VAL A 21 -9.08 23.57 -6.87
C VAL A 21 -8.31 24.55 -7.76
N GLY A 22 -8.91 25.69 -8.07
CA GLY A 22 -8.29 26.74 -8.88
C GLY A 22 -7.15 27.49 -8.20
N GLU A 23 -7.09 27.46 -6.86
CA GLU A 23 -6.03 28.04 -6.04
C GLU A 23 -4.85 27.07 -5.81
N ILE A 24 -5.03 25.79 -6.16
CA ILE A 24 -3.99 24.76 -6.00
C ILE A 24 -3.03 24.83 -7.19
N ASP A 25 -1.72 24.88 -6.91
CA ASP A 25 -0.71 24.64 -7.94
C ASP A 25 -0.74 23.17 -8.34
N ALA A 26 -1.24 22.91 -9.55
CA ALA A 26 -1.36 21.56 -10.11
C ALA A 26 0.00 20.85 -10.20
N VAL A 27 1.08 21.59 -10.47
CA VAL A 27 2.43 21.00 -10.59
C VAL A 27 2.94 20.58 -9.22
N GLU A 28 2.79 21.44 -8.21
CA GLU A 28 3.17 21.13 -6.85
C GLU A 28 2.35 19.94 -6.30
N PHE A 29 1.04 19.95 -6.52
CA PHE A 29 0.14 18.86 -6.09
C PHE A 29 0.50 17.52 -6.74
N LEU A 30 0.66 17.47 -8.06
CA LEU A 30 1.04 16.25 -8.76
C LEU A 30 2.45 15.78 -8.38
N THR A 31 3.38 16.72 -8.12
CA THR A 31 4.73 16.40 -7.65
C THR A 31 4.68 15.79 -6.24
N ALA A 32 3.86 16.35 -5.34
CA ALA A 32 3.67 15.82 -4.00
C ALA A 32 3.07 14.41 -4.04
N ILE A 33 1.99 14.19 -4.81
CA ILE A 33 1.40 12.86 -4.99
C ILE A 33 2.42 11.88 -5.54
N LYS A 34 3.14 12.25 -6.59
CA LYS A 34 4.13 11.38 -7.21
C LYS A 34 5.25 11.03 -6.23
N THR A 35 5.70 12.00 -5.44
CA THR A 35 6.72 11.76 -4.40
C THR A 35 6.23 10.78 -3.34
N VAL A 36 4.99 10.96 -2.84
CA VAL A 36 4.37 10.02 -1.89
C VAL A 36 4.26 8.63 -2.51
N HIS A 37 3.76 8.52 -3.74
CA HIS A 37 3.65 7.25 -4.45
C HIS A 37 5.01 6.54 -4.58
N PHE A 38 6.06 7.27 -4.99
CA PHE A 38 7.42 6.72 -5.11
C PHE A 38 8.00 6.26 -3.77
N ILE A 39 7.82 7.03 -2.70
CA ILE A 39 8.26 6.66 -1.35
C ILE A 39 7.52 5.38 -0.91
N MET A 40 6.20 5.35 -1.10
CA MET A 40 5.41 4.22 -0.70
C MET A 40 5.78 2.95 -1.48
N GLN A 41 6.00 3.06 -2.79
CA GLN A 41 6.32 1.93 -3.66
C GLN A 41 7.76 1.43 -3.45
N ASN A 42 8.75 2.33 -3.41
CA ASN A 42 10.15 1.93 -3.43
C ASN A 42 10.78 1.79 -2.04
N ILE A 43 10.16 2.35 -1.00
CA ILE A 43 10.73 2.31 0.36
C ILE A 43 9.84 1.51 1.29
N VAL A 44 8.54 1.84 1.35
CA VAL A 44 7.64 1.22 2.32
C VAL A 44 7.26 -0.19 1.90
N ALA A 45 6.87 -0.40 0.63
CA ALA A 45 6.49 -1.73 0.14
C ALA A 45 7.67 -2.72 0.20
N GLU A 46 8.88 -2.29 -0.17
CA GLU A 46 10.09 -3.12 -0.03
C GLU A 46 10.32 -3.54 1.42
N LYS A 47 10.18 -2.61 2.39
CA LYS A 47 10.29 -2.98 3.80
C LYS A 47 9.20 -3.95 4.23
N MET A 48 7.95 -3.74 3.80
CA MET A 48 6.84 -4.64 4.12
C MET A 48 7.08 -6.06 3.61
N LEU A 49 7.55 -6.21 2.37
CA LEU A 49 7.88 -7.53 1.79
C LEU A 49 8.97 -8.25 2.59
N ASN A 50 9.87 -7.52 3.23
CA ASN A 50 10.98 -8.06 4.00
C ASN A 50 10.67 -8.25 5.50
N ILE A 51 9.45 -7.99 5.99
CA ILE A 51 9.11 -8.15 7.41
C ILE A 51 9.07 -9.63 7.81
N VAL A 52 8.59 -10.50 6.94
CA VAL A 52 8.55 -11.95 7.15
C VAL A 52 9.12 -12.61 5.91
N GLU A 53 10.02 -13.57 6.08
CA GLU A 53 10.42 -14.45 4.98
C GLU A 53 9.22 -15.34 4.62
N VAL A 54 8.59 -15.03 3.49
CA VAL A 54 7.54 -15.86 2.90
C VAL A 54 8.15 -16.58 1.71
N GLU A 55 8.06 -17.91 1.68
CA GLU A 55 8.35 -18.67 0.45
C GLU A 55 7.43 -18.15 -0.65
N GLN A 56 8.01 -17.52 -1.67
CA GLN A 56 7.26 -17.13 -2.86
C GLN A 56 6.88 -18.43 -3.56
N VAL A 57 5.61 -18.82 -3.47
CA VAL A 57 5.07 -19.94 -4.22
C VAL A 57 4.99 -19.49 -5.68
N GLU A 58 5.98 -19.87 -6.49
CA GLU A 58 5.85 -19.77 -7.93
C GLU A 58 4.64 -20.62 -8.35
N LYS A 59 3.60 -19.98 -8.88
CA LYS A 59 2.55 -20.73 -9.58
C LYS A 59 3.21 -21.33 -10.82
N GLU A 60 3.42 -22.64 -10.81
CA GLU A 60 3.87 -23.37 -11.99
C GLU A 60 2.86 -23.12 -13.13
N ALA A 61 3.34 -22.61 -14.26
CA ALA A 61 2.53 -22.50 -15.47
C ALA A 61 2.08 -23.92 -15.88
N SER A 62 0.78 -24.15 -15.91
CA SER A 62 0.24 -25.44 -16.32
C SER A 62 0.43 -25.58 -17.82
N ALA A 63 0.84 -26.77 -18.27
CA ALA A 63 0.88 -27.10 -19.70
C ALA A 63 -0.50 -27.02 -20.39
N PHE A 64 -1.56 -26.82 -19.62
CA PHE A 64 -2.94 -26.63 -20.08
C PHE A 64 -3.40 -25.18 -20.07
N ASP A 65 -2.63 -24.21 -19.52
CA ASP A 65 -3.04 -22.80 -19.41
C ASP A 65 -3.43 -22.21 -20.78
N ASP A 66 -2.65 -22.50 -21.83
CA ASP A 66 -2.95 -22.02 -23.19
C ASP A 66 -4.20 -22.69 -23.79
N TYR A 67 -4.44 -23.96 -23.48
CA TYR A 67 -5.64 -24.69 -23.92
C TYR A 67 -6.89 -24.20 -23.17
N ASP A 68 -6.76 -23.94 -21.87
CA ASP A 68 -7.85 -23.43 -21.04
C ASP A 68 -8.24 -22.01 -21.47
N ARG A 69 -7.26 -21.17 -21.81
CA ARG A 69 -7.50 -19.84 -22.41
C ARG A 69 -8.19 -19.92 -23.76
N GLU A 70 -7.72 -20.77 -24.67
CA GLU A 70 -8.30 -20.91 -26.01
C GLU A 70 -9.73 -21.47 -25.99
N ASN A 71 -10.05 -22.32 -25.01
CA ASN A 71 -11.36 -22.96 -24.89
C ASN A 71 -12.30 -22.26 -23.89
N GLY A 72 -11.86 -21.17 -23.26
CA GLY A 72 -12.65 -20.40 -22.29
C GLY A 72 -12.91 -21.15 -20.99
N TYR A 73 -12.01 -22.06 -20.60
CA TYR A 73 -11.96 -22.72 -19.29
C TYR A 73 -11.14 -21.94 -18.27
N GLU A 74 -10.48 -20.83 -18.65
CA GLU A 74 -10.02 -19.83 -17.68
C GLU A 74 -11.25 -19.36 -16.90
N ASP A 75 -11.39 -19.80 -15.66
CA ASP A 75 -12.35 -19.21 -14.73
C ASP A 75 -12.03 -17.71 -14.68
N GLU A 76 -13.03 -16.85 -14.96
CA GLU A 76 -12.92 -15.38 -14.78
C GLU A 76 -12.53 -14.98 -13.33
N ASP A 77 -12.42 -15.98 -12.43
CA ASP A 77 -11.87 -15.92 -11.09
C ASP A 77 -10.33 -16.03 -11.04
N GLU A 78 -9.61 -15.59 -12.07
CA GLU A 78 -8.31 -14.96 -11.83
C GLU A 78 -8.56 -13.80 -10.88
N GLN A 79 -8.44 -14.08 -9.58
CA GLN A 79 -8.73 -13.12 -8.52
C GLN A 79 -8.12 -11.79 -8.92
N PRO A 80 -8.94 -10.72 -9.07
CA PRO A 80 -8.43 -9.44 -9.55
C PRO A 80 -7.24 -9.11 -8.67
N GLU A 81 -6.04 -8.95 -9.28
CA GLU A 81 -4.80 -8.67 -8.57
C GLU A 81 -5.13 -7.76 -7.39
N GLU A 82 -5.06 -8.30 -6.17
CA GLU A 82 -5.54 -7.57 -5.00
C GLU A 82 -4.82 -6.23 -5.02
N ASN A 83 -5.58 -5.13 -5.02
CA ASN A 83 -5.01 -3.79 -5.13
C ASN A 83 -3.92 -3.66 -4.07
N GLN A 84 -2.65 -3.64 -4.51
CA GLN A 84 -1.50 -3.70 -3.62
C GLN A 84 -1.54 -2.60 -2.57
N TRP A 85 -2.12 -1.43 -2.91
CA TRP A 85 -2.32 -0.32 -1.99
C TRP A 85 -3.34 -0.60 -0.90
N LYS A 86 -4.41 -1.35 -1.22
CA LYS A 86 -5.39 -1.81 -0.23
C LYS A 86 -4.71 -2.77 0.76
N VAL A 87 -3.92 -3.72 0.24
CA VAL A 87 -3.15 -4.67 1.07
C VAL A 87 -2.15 -3.93 1.96
N CYS A 88 -1.35 -3.02 1.40
CA CYS A 88 -0.43 -2.19 2.18
C CYS A 88 -1.16 -1.38 3.26
N GLY A 89 -2.33 -0.81 2.94
CA GLY A 89 -3.16 -0.08 3.90
C GLY A 89 -3.62 -0.97 5.06
N GLU A 90 -4.07 -2.19 4.78
CA GLU A 90 -4.46 -3.17 5.80
C GLU A 90 -3.26 -3.62 6.66
N ILE A 91 -2.08 -3.77 6.07
CA ILE A 91 -0.85 -4.09 6.81
C ILE A 91 -0.49 -2.93 7.75
N VAL A 92 -0.47 -1.67 7.28
CA VAL A 92 -0.21 -0.50 8.14
C VAL A 92 -1.21 -0.45 9.29
N ASP A 93 -2.50 -0.63 9.03
CA ASP A 93 -3.53 -0.62 10.08
C ASP A 93 -3.30 -1.73 11.13
N ARG A 94 -2.93 -2.94 10.70
CA ARG A 94 -2.57 -4.03 11.62
C ARG A 94 -1.33 -3.70 12.45
N VAL A 95 -0.28 -3.16 11.85
CA VAL A 95 0.95 -2.73 12.55
C VAL A 95 0.62 -1.70 13.62
N VAL A 96 -0.18 -0.67 13.28
CA VAL A 96 -0.63 0.36 14.22
C VAL A 96 -1.44 -0.25 15.38
N LYS A 97 -2.37 -1.16 15.09
CA LYS A 97 -3.16 -1.86 16.12
C LYS A 97 -2.28 -2.71 17.05
N ILE A 98 -1.26 -3.38 16.53
CA ILE A 98 -0.30 -4.15 17.33
C ILE A 98 0.52 -3.23 18.23
N ALA A 99 1.06 -2.13 17.68
CA ALA A 99 1.82 -1.14 18.44
C ALA A 99 0.99 -0.54 19.59
N ILE A 100 -0.28 -0.21 19.35
CA ILE A 100 -1.18 0.28 20.40
C ILE A 100 -1.42 -0.81 21.47
N ARG A 101 -1.69 -2.05 21.06
CA ARG A 101 -2.06 -3.14 21.98
C ARG A 101 -0.90 -3.60 22.85
N LEU A 102 0.25 -3.85 22.24
CA LEU A 102 1.43 -4.46 22.87
C LEU A 102 2.36 -3.40 23.48
N LEU A 103 2.67 -2.33 22.74
CA LEU A 103 3.64 -1.31 23.15
C LEU A 103 3.00 -0.17 23.95
N LYS A 104 1.66 -0.13 24.05
CA LYS A 104 0.88 0.93 24.72
C LYS A 104 1.08 2.33 24.11
N ASN A 105 1.48 2.39 22.84
CA ASN A 105 1.52 3.65 22.10
C ASN A 105 0.10 4.19 21.88
N SER A 106 -0.05 5.51 21.88
CA SER A 106 -1.26 6.16 21.39
C SER A 106 -1.26 6.23 19.87
N TYR A 107 -2.44 6.30 19.25
CA TYR A 107 -2.55 6.52 17.80
C TYR A 107 -1.76 7.75 17.33
N SER A 108 -1.80 8.85 18.10
CA SER A 108 -1.06 10.07 17.76
C SER A 108 0.46 9.88 17.80
N GLN A 109 0.98 9.01 18.67
CA GLN A 109 2.41 8.65 18.67
C GLN A 109 2.77 7.85 17.43
N CYS A 110 1.97 6.82 17.09
CA CYS A 110 2.18 6.05 15.86
C CYS A 110 2.18 6.93 14.59
N MET A 111 1.32 7.96 14.55
CA MET A 111 1.24 8.89 13.40
C MET A 111 2.40 9.89 13.31
N LYS A 112 3.19 10.06 14.38
CA LYS A 112 4.39 10.91 14.39
C LYS A 112 5.67 10.13 14.15
N GLU A 113 5.62 8.81 14.31
CA GLU A 113 6.75 7.92 14.08
C GLU A 113 6.95 7.66 12.59
N ASN A 114 8.23 7.48 12.22
CA ASN A 114 8.59 7.10 10.87
C ASN A 114 8.15 5.66 10.60
N ILE A 115 7.28 5.45 9.60
CA ILE A 115 6.78 4.13 9.22
C ILE A 115 7.93 3.14 8.95
N VAL A 116 9.03 3.59 8.35
CA VAL A 116 10.22 2.77 8.10
C VAL A 116 10.76 2.20 9.41
N THR A 117 10.92 3.06 10.40
CA THR A 117 11.43 2.69 11.72
C THR A 117 10.47 1.75 12.45
N LEU A 118 9.15 1.98 12.34
CA LEU A 118 8.14 1.08 12.92
C LEU A 118 8.20 -0.33 12.32
N LEU A 119 8.37 -0.44 10.99
CA LEU A 119 8.49 -1.74 10.32
C LEU A 119 9.81 -2.44 10.69
N ASP A 120 10.90 -1.70 10.85
CA ASP A 120 12.19 -2.25 11.32
C ASP A 120 12.08 -2.80 12.76
N TYR A 121 11.42 -2.07 13.66
CA TYR A 121 11.15 -2.56 15.01
C TYR A 121 10.27 -3.82 15.00
N LEU A 122 9.22 -3.84 14.18
CA LEU A 122 8.35 -5.00 14.08
C LEU A 122 9.12 -6.24 13.60
N LYS A 123 9.98 -6.09 12.58
CA LYS A 123 10.83 -7.17 12.10
C LYS A 123 11.74 -7.70 13.22
N PHE A 124 12.44 -6.79 13.93
CA PHE A 124 13.30 -7.17 15.04
C PHE A 124 12.56 -7.95 16.15
N GLU A 125 11.38 -7.48 16.55
CA GLU A 125 10.55 -8.18 17.55
C GLU A 125 10.14 -9.57 17.05
N LEU A 126 9.76 -9.71 15.77
CA LEU A 126 9.42 -11.01 15.19
C LEU A 126 10.61 -11.98 15.16
N ASP A 127 11.79 -11.50 14.76
CA ASP A 127 13.02 -12.30 14.69
C ASP A 127 13.46 -12.80 16.08
N THR A 128 13.17 -12.04 17.14
CA THR A 128 13.60 -12.33 18.52
C THR A 128 12.54 -12.98 19.40
N ILE A 129 11.33 -13.26 18.88
CA ILE A 129 10.25 -13.94 19.62
C ILE A 129 10.70 -15.27 20.21
N ASN A 130 11.53 -16.03 19.48
CA ASN A 130 11.98 -17.36 19.89
C ASN A 130 13.25 -17.34 20.75
N GLU A 131 13.95 -16.21 20.87
CA GLU A 131 15.14 -16.09 21.72
C GLU A 131 14.78 -15.90 23.21
N ASN A 132 13.55 -15.49 23.49
CA ASN A 132 13.02 -15.27 24.84
C ASN A 132 12.20 -16.46 25.39
N GLN A 133 12.19 -17.61 24.70
CA GLN A 133 11.61 -18.88 25.17
C GLN A 133 12.69 -19.86 25.65
#